data_AF-A0A540W1D3-F1
#
_entry.id   AF-A0A540W1D3-F1
#
_cell.length_a   1.000
_cell.length_b   1.000
_cell.length_c   1.000
_cell.angle_alpha   90.00
_cell.angle_beta   90.00
_cell.angle_gamma   90.00
#
_symmetry.space_group_name_H-M   'P 1'
#
loop_
_entity.id
_entity.type
_entity.pdbx_description
1 polymer ?
#
loop_
_entity_poly.entity_id
_entity_poly.type
_entity_poly.pdbx_seq_one_letter_code
_entity_poly.pdbx_strand_id
1 'polypeptide(L)'
;MNKLFNRSAGGIGLSLMRVPMGSSDYTATPPTYSYDDNNNVADPTLAHFSITHDQAYTIPILQQAQSLNPSMKLLANDWSPPAWMKSNDSMLGANGQGAPAGTLNSDDYGPARPVLRQIPYETARIRFWQRLHPRAWRHSAWSDHRGQLPTIEGTLIRLDVDHLPSGGTPKPVWLWFSDPTPADADTDTAWHAFLRRFDLEHTFRFLKQTLGWTRPRLREPAAADRWTCLVLAAHTQLRLARPLSADLRRPWERPQPPERLTPTRVRRGFRNIRTTLPCPTAVARPSRPGPGR
;
A
#
# COMPACT_ATOMS: atom_id res chain seq x y z
N MET A 1 -6.85 15.48 -9.36
CA MET A 1 -5.43 15.43 -9.78
C MET A 1 -4.61 16.64 -9.34
N ASN A 2 -4.91 17.87 -9.78
CA ASN A 2 -4.15 19.08 -9.35
C ASN A 2 -3.99 19.23 -7.84
N LYS A 3 -5.08 19.13 -7.06
CA LYS A 3 -5.03 19.18 -5.59
C LYS A 3 -4.13 18.12 -4.94
N LEU A 4 -3.92 16.98 -5.62
CA LEU A 4 -3.17 15.85 -5.10
C LEU A 4 -1.68 15.94 -5.47
N PHE A 5 -1.35 16.25 -6.73
CA PHE A 5 0.02 16.13 -7.25
C PHE A 5 0.70 17.49 -7.50
N ASN A 6 -0.05 18.55 -7.83
CA ASN A 6 0.55 19.81 -8.27
C ASN A 6 0.81 20.78 -7.10
N ARG A 7 2.05 20.81 -6.58
CA ARG A 7 2.44 21.76 -5.51
C ARG A 7 2.34 23.21 -5.96
N SER A 8 2.75 23.50 -7.20
CA SER A 8 2.76 24.87 -7.75
C SER A 8 1.37 25.48 -7.89
N ALA A 9 0.33 24.63 -8.02
CA ALA A 9 -1.07 25.04 -8.03
C ALA A 9 -1.77 24.93 -6.66
N GLY A 10 -1.00 24.88 -5.56
CA GLY A 10 -1.55 24.82 -4.19
C GLY A 10 -2.07 23.45 -3.76
N GLY A 11 -1.70 22.37 -4.46
CA GLY A 11 -1.98 20.99 -4.06
C GLY A 11 -0.98 20.44 -3.04
N ILE A 12 -1.32 19.31 -2.42
CA ILE A 12 -0.51 18.69 -1.35
C ILE A 12 0.79 18.03 -1.86
N GLY A 13 0.89 17.82 -3.17
CA GLY A 13 2.13 17.35 -3.80
C GLY A 13 2.56 15.95 -3.39
N LEU A 14 1.64 14.98 -3.48
CA LEU A 14 1.95 13.57 -3.34
C LEU A 14 3.11 13.20 -4.28
N SER A 15 4.16 12.62 -3.72
CA SER A 15 5.41 12.29 -4.42
C SER A 15 5.66 10.79 -4.51
N LEU A 16 4.74 9.95 -4.02
CA LEU A 16 4.78 8.49 -4.15
C LEU A 16 3.37 7.98 -4.44
N MET A 17 3.22 7.14 -5.46
CA MET A 17 1.97 6.45 -5.75
C MET A 17 2.23 4.95 -5.89
N ARG A 18 1.39 4.14 -5.24
CA ARG A 18 1.39 2.68 -5.39
C ARG A 18 0.39 2.27 -6.48
N VAL A 19 0.82 1.40 -7.39
CA VAL A 19 0.04 0.96 -8.55
C VAL A 19 0.03 -0.57 -8.61
N PRO A 20 -1.15 -1.22 -8.57
CA PRO A 20 -1.24 -2.64 -8.84
C PRO A 20 -0.80 -2.96 -10.28
N MET A 21 -0.02 -4.03 -10.48
CA MET A 21 0.22 -4.62 -11.79
C MET A 21 -0.73 -5.80 -11.97
N GLY A 22 -1.62 -5.71 -12.95
CA GLY A 22 -2.73 -6.64 -13.08
C GLY A 22 -3.82 -6.40 -12.03
N SER A 23 -4.64 -7.42 -11.79
CA SER A 23 -5.78 -7.31 -10.88
C SER A 23 -5.40 -7.13 -9.42
N SER A 24 -6.22 -6.36 -8.71
CA SER A 24 -6.24 -6.28 -7.25
C SER A 24 -7.64 -6.60 -6.72
N ASP A 25 -7.81 -6.59 -5.40
CA ASP A 25 -9.12 -6.65 -4.76
C ASP A 25 -10.03 -5.45 -5.10
N TYR A 26 -9.48 -4.38 -5.69
CA TYR A 26 -10.22 -3.20 -6.18
C TYR A 26 -10.48 -3.22 -7.69
N THR A 27 -10.13 -4.28 -8.41
CA THR A 27 -10.48 -4.41 -9.83
C THR A 27 -11.99 -4.52 -9.96
N ALA A 28 -12.60 -3.56 -10.66
CA ALA A 28 -14.05 -3.45 -10.75
C ALA A 28 -14.70 -4.50 -11.67
N THR A 29 -13.96 -4.99 -12.64
CA THR A 29 -14.45 -5.88 -13.70
C THR A 29 -13.85 -7.28 -13.55
N PRO A 30 -14.66 -8.31 -13.24
CA PRO A 30 -14.26 -9.69 -13.41
C PRO A 30 -14.04 -10.04 -14.90
N PRO A 31 -13.23 -11.06 -15.23
CA PRO A 31 -12.46 -11.90 -14.30
C PRO A 31 -11.20 -11.21 -13.77
N THR A 32 -10.57 -11.80 -12.74
CA THR A 32 -9.20 -11.41 -12.37
C THR A 32 -8.26 -11.64 -13.54
N TYR A 33 -7.36 -10.69 -13.77
CA TYR A 33 -6.39 -10.73 -14.85
C TYR A 33 -4.96 -10.47 -14.35
N SER A 34 -3.99 -11.04 -15.05
CA SER A 34 -2.60 -10.59 -15.09
C SER A 34 -2.29 -10.05 -16.50
N TYR A 35 -1.08 -9.54 -16.71
CA TYR A 35 -0.67 -9.14 -18.05
C TYR A 35 -0.31 -10.32 -18.95
N ASP A 36 -0.22 -11.55 -18.45
CA ASP A 36 0.15 -12.70 -19.26
C ASP A 36 -0.61 -13.97 -18.84
N ASP A 37 -1.93 -13.84 -18.70
CA ASP A 37 -2.76 -14.97 -18.28
C ASP A 37 -2.75 -16.09 -19.29
N ASN A 38 -2.79 -15.76 -20.60
CA ASN A 38 -2.79 -16.71 -21.71
C ASN A 38 -3.75 -17.91 -21.51
N ASN A 39 -4.97 -17.67 -21.00
CA ASN A 39 -5.93 -18.72 -20.62
C ASN A 39 -5.32 -19.82 -19.73
N ASN A 40 -4.39 -19.43 -18.87
CA ASN A 40 -3.59 -20.28 -18.01
C ASN A 40 -2.66 -21.29 -18.74
N VAL A 41 -2.30 -21.00 -19.99
CA VAL A 41 -1.28 -21.73 -20.73
C VAL A 41 0.07 -21.07 -20.49
N ALA A 42 1.07 -21.85 -20.10
CA ALA A 42 2.41 -21.33 -19.82
C ALA A 42 2.96 -20.57 -21.04
N ASP A 43 3.44 -19.35 -20.80
CA ASP A 43 4.10 -18.53 -21.82
C ASP A 43 5.46 -18.01 -21.32
N PRO A 44 6.47 -18.90 -21.22
CA PRO A 44 7.82 -18.49 -20.81
C PRO A 44 8.45 -17.44 -21.74
N THR A 45 7.90 -17.28 -22.94
CA THR A 45 8.37 -16.30 -23.92
C THR A 45 7.72 -14.92 -23.79
N LEU A 46 6.64 -14.82 -23.00
CA LEU A 46 5.77 -13.64 -22.87
C LEU A 46 5.17 -13.20 -24.22
N ALA A 47 4.86 -14.14 -25.11
CA ALA A 47 4.27 -13.87 -26.42
C ALA A 47 2.85 -13.28 -26.34
N HIS A 48 2.12 -13.55 -25.27
CA HIS A 48 0.75 -13.08 -25.03
C HIS A 48 0.67 -11.98 -23.97
N PHE A 49 1.82 -11.47 -23.53
CA PHE A 49 1.89 -10.38 -22.59
C PHE A 49 1.17 -9.13 -23.14
N SER A 50 0.29 -8.54 -22.34
CA SER A 50 -0.52 -7.39 -22.71
C SER A 50 -0.91 -6.51 -21.54
N ILE A 51 -0.67 -5.20 -21.68
CA ILE A 51 -1.18 -4.17 -20.77
C ILE A 51 -2.47 -3.50 -21.27
N THR A 52 -3.11 -4.06 -22.30
CA THR A 52 -4.28 -3.44 -22.95
C THR A 52 -5.38 -3.08 -21.96
N HIS A 53 -5.61 -3.93 -20.95
CA HIS A 53 -6.59 -3.68 -19.90
C HIS A 53 -6.36 -2.34 -19.18
N ASP A 54 -5.11 -2.03 -18.86
CA ASP A 54 -4.71 -0.86 -18.08
C ASP A 54 -4.65 0.43 -18.90
N GLN A 55 -4.68 0.33 -20.23
CA GLN A 55 -4.69 1.50 -21.11
C GLN A 55 -5.95 2.34 -20.99
N ALA A 56 -7.09 1.71 -20.67
CA ALA A 56 -8.36 2.41 -20.64
C ALA A 56 -8.46 3.40 -19.47
N TYR A 57 -7.81 3.11 -18.33
CA TYR A 57 -8.00 3.92 -17.12
C TYR A 57 -6.76 4.04 -16.22
N THR A 58 -5.97 3.00 -16.00
CA THR A 58 -4.80 3.07 -15.12
C THR A 58 -3.74 4.00 -15.70
N ILE A 59 -3.26 3.70 -16.90
CA ILE A 59 -2.14 4.40 -17.53
C ILE A 59 -2.44 5.90 -17.73
N PRO A 60 -3.62 6.31 -18.24
CA PRO A 60 -3.95 7.73 -18.39
C PRO A 60 -3.89 8.51 -17.06
N ILE A 61 -4.35 7.90 -15.96
CA ILE A 61 -4.32 8.54 -14.64
C ILE A 61 -2.90 8.67 -14.10
N LEU A 62 -2.03 7.66 -14.34
CA LEU A 62 -0.62 7.73 -13.97
C LEU A 62 0.10 8.82 -14.73
N GLN A 63 -0.10 8.91 -16.04
CA GLN A 63 0.47 9.96 -16.88
C GLN A 63 0.00 11.35 -16.45
N GLN A 64 -1.28 11.50 -16.10
CA GLN A 64 -1.81 12.75 -15.56
C GLN A 64 -1.21 13.09 -14.19
N ALA A 65 -0.95 12.12 -13.32
CA ALA A 65 -0.29 12.36 -12.05
C ALA A 65 1.16 12.84 -12.27
N GLN A 66 1.89 12.16 -13.16
CA GLN A 66 3.29 12.43 -13.47
C GLN A 66 3.47 13.78 -14.16
N SER A 67 2.58 14.18 -15.06
CA SER A 67 2.65 15.50 -15.70
C SER A 67 2.47 16.65 -14.69
N LEU A 68 1.74 16.42 -13.60
CA LEU A 68 1.53 17.38 -12.53
C LEU A 68 2.63 17.37 -11.46
N ASN A 69 3.30 16.23 -11.28
CA ASN A 69 4.46 16.11 -10.41
C ASN A 69 5.54 15.23 -11.06
N PRO A 70 6.40 15.79 -11.92
CA PRO A 70 7.43 15.01 -12.62
C PRO A 70 8.43 14.32 -11.68
N SER A 71 8.56 14.80 -10.43
CA SER A 71 9.42 14.21 -9.41
C SER A 71 8.80 13.04 -8.65
N MET A 72 7.51 12.73 -8.87
CA MET A 72 6.83 11.65 -8.16
C MET A 72 7.42 10.29 -8.52
N LYS A 73 7.44 9.40 -7.53
CA LYS A 73 7.85 8.01 -7.68
C LYS A 73 6.62 7.11 -7.83
N LEU A 74 6.72 6.11 -8.69
CA LEU A 74 5.73 5.05 -8.84
C LEU A 74 6.28 3.77 -8.21
N LEU A 75 5.52 3.18 -7.30
CA LEU A 75 5.77 1.85 -6.75
C LEU A 75 4.74 0.90 -7.36
N ALA A 76 5.19 0.03 -8.27
CA ALA A 76 4.33 -0.97 -8.87
C ALA A 76 4.49 -2.31 -8.15
N ASN A 77 3.39 -3.01 -7.90
CA ASN A 77 3.43 -4.38 -7.38
C ASN A 77 2.26 -5.18 -7.93
N ASP A 78 2.49 -6.44 -8.23
CA ASP A 78 1.42 -7.39 -8.51
C ASP A 78 0.74 -7.85 -7.21
N TRP A 79 -0.51 -8.30 -7.34
CA TRP A 79 -1.20 -9.06 -6.29
C TRP A 79 -0.97 -10.56 -6.45
N SER A 80 -0.78 -10.99 -7.69
CA SER A 80 -0.36 -12.33 -8.07
C SER A 80 0.32 -12.27 -9.43
N PRO A 81 1.32 -13.14 -9.67
CA PRO A 81 1.78 -13.49 -11.02
C PRO A 81 0.66 -14.20 -11.80
N PRO A 82 0.82 -14.41 -13.12
CA PRO A 82 -0.06 -15.29 -13.90
C PRO A 82 -0.24 -16.64 -13.23
N ALA A 83 -1.42 -17.21 -13.38
CA ALA A 83 -1.80 -18.46 -12.72
C ALA A 83 -0.83 -19.63 -13.06
N TRP A 84 -0.35 -19.71 -14.30
CA TRP A 84 0.55 -20.76 -14.79
C TRP A 84 1.97 -20.71 -14.18
N MET A 85 2.37 -19.59 -13.58
CA MET A 85 3.64 -19.44 -12.84
C MET A 85 3.55 -19.94 -11.39
N LYS A 86 2.39 -20.44 -10.97
CA LYS A 86 2.15 -20.89 -9.60
C LYS A 86 1.87 -22.38 -9.56
N SER A 87 2.33 -23.03 -8.50
CA SER A 87 2.15 -24.45 -8.23
C SER A 87 0.69 -24.92 -8.12
N ASN A 88 -0.27 -24.00 -8.15
CA ASN A 88 -1.70 -24.28 -8.02
C ASN A 88 -2.53 -23.72 -9.18
N ASP A 89 -1.90 -23.25 -10.26
CA ASP A 89 -2.56 -22.81 -11.48
C ASP A 89 -3.67 -21.75 -11.23
N SER A 90 -3.42 -20.83 -10.31
CA SER A 90 -4.43 -19.87 -9.87
C SER A 90 -3.83 -18.58 -9.38
N MET A 91 -4.38 -17.45 -9.84
CA MET A 91 -4.04 -16.13 -9.30
C MET A 91 -4.59 -15.91 -7.89
N LEU A 92 -5.56 -16.73 -7.46
CA LEU A 92 -6.10 -16.63 -6.13
C LEU A 92 -5.15 -17.28 -5.11
N GLY A 93 -5.24 -16.80 -3.87
CA GLY A 93 -4.42 -17.29 -2.77
C GLY A 93 -4.57 -18.79 -2.57
N ALA A 94 -5.79 -19.32 -2.62
CA ALA A 94 -6.12 -20.75 -2.50
C ALA A 94 -7.30 -21.09 -3.45
N ASN A 95 -7.33 -22.33 -3.96
CA ASN A 95 -8.41 -22.83 -4.84
C ASN A 95 -9.62 -23.33 -4.02
N GLY A 96 -10.14 -22.48 -3.13
CA GLY A 96 -11.26 -22.81 -2.23
C GLY A 96 -10.84 -23.08 -0.78
N GLN A 97 -11.81 -23.41 0.07
CA GLN A 97 -11.58 -23.65 1.49
C GLN A 97 -10.73 -24.92 1.70
N GLY A 98 -9.57 -24.77 2.33
CA GLY A 98 -8.68 -25.88 2.70
C GLY A 98 -7.60 -26.22 1.66
N ALA A 99 -7.63 -25.63 0.46
CA ALA A 99 -6.57 -25.84 -0.53
C ALA A 99 -5.27 -25.11 -0.13
N PRO A 100 -4.09 -25.72 -0.29
CA PRO A 100 -2.82 -25.06 -0.02
C PRO A 100 -2.64 -23.87 -0.97
N ALA A 101 -2.09 -22.80 -0.44
CA ALA A 101 -1.90 -21.58 -1.20
C ALA A 101 -0.71 -21.72 -2.16
N GLY A 102 -0.91 -21.46 -3.46
CA GLY A 102 0.15 -21.62 -4.47
C GLY A 102 1.42 -20.84 -4.18
N THR A 103 2.56 -21.43 -4.53
CA THR A 103 3.89 -20.79 -4.53
C THR A 103 4.34 -20.55 -5.96
N LEU A 104 5.22 -19.58 -6.15
CA LEU A 104 5.90 -19.36 -7.43
C LEU A 104 6.78 -20.55 -7.80
N ASN A 105 6.76 -20.94 -9.07
CA ASN A 105 7.65 -21.94 -9.61
C ASN A 105 9.06 -21.33 -9.73
N SER A 106 10.06 -21.95 -9.10
CA SER A 106 11.43 -21.42 -9.08
C SER A 106 12.09 -21.39 -10.44
N ASP A 107 11.68 -22.27 -11.33
CA ASP A 107 12.32 -22.53 -12.62
C ASP A 107 12.01 -21.42 -13.64
N ASP A 108 11.04 -20.55 -13.33
CA ASP A 108 10.65 -19.40 -14.15
C ASP A 108 11.55 -18.16 -13.94
N TYR A 109 12.60 -18.22 -13.09
CA TYR A 109 13.42 -17.06 -12.70
C TYR A 109 14.95 -17.25 -12.90
N GLY A 110 15.64 -16.20 -13.35
CA GLY A 110 17.10 -16.18 -13.56
C GLY A 110 17.96 -16.01 -12.27
N PRO A 111 19.31 -16.09 -12.37
CA PRO A 111 20.21 -16.13 -11.22
C PRO A 111 20.23 -14.81 -10.41
N ALA A 112 20.33 -14.91 -9.08
CA ALA A 112 20.17 -13.80 -8.14
C ALA A 112 21.48 -13.36 -7.46
N ARG A 113 21.60 -12.07 -7.12
CA ARG A 113 22.62 -11.57 -6.18
C ARG A 113 22.06 -11.56 -4.74
N PRO A 114 22.61 -12.39 -3.82
CA PRO A 114 22.16 -12.43 -2.44
C PRO A 114 22.77 -11.32 -1.58
N VAL A 115 21.97 -10.74 -0.69
CA VAL A 115 22.36 -9.85 0.41
C VAL A 115 21.67 -10.35 1.68
N LEU A 116 22.42 -10.46 2.79
CA LEU A 116 21.87 -10.83 4.09
C LEU A 116 21.75 -9.57 4.96
N ARG A 117 20.60 -9.37 5.61
CA ARG A 117 20.34 -8.23 6.51
C ARG A 117 19.64 -8.68 7.80
N GLN A 118 20.06 -8.14 8.93
CA GLN A 118 19.39 -8.39 10.22
C GLN A 118 18.15 -7.51 10.34
N ILE A 119 17.00 -8.12 10.66
CA ILE A 119 15.77 -7.43 11.07
C ILE A 119 15.55 -7.62 12.58
N PRO A 120 14.74 -6.79 13.26
CA PRO A 120 14.61 -6.82 14.73
C PRO A 120 14.16 -8.15 15.35
N TYR A 121 13.73 -9.12 14.54
CA TYR A 121 13.21 -10.41 14.99
C TYR A 121 13.88 -11.63 14.33
N GLU A 122 14.74 -11.46 13.31
CA GLU A 122 15.48 -12.55 12.62
C GLU A 122 16.43 -11.99 11.53
N THR A 123 17.07 -12.85 10.73
CA THR A 123 17.81 -12.44 9.52
C THR A 123 16.90 -12.51 8.29
N ALA A 124 16.62 -11.37 7.66
CA ALA A 124 15.96 -11.34 6.36
C ALA A 124 17.00 -11.57 5.26
N ARG A 125 16.72 -12.49 4.33
CA ARG A 125 17.53 -12.66 3.12
C ARG A 125 16.92 -11.81 2.03
N ILE A 126 17.69 -10.85 1.52
CA ILE A 126 17.23 -9.90 0.51
C ILE A 126 18.04 -10.11 -0.75
N ARG A 127 17.38 -10.34 -1.87
CA ARG A 127 18.03 -10.45 -3.18
C ARG A 127 17.66 -9.27 -4.04
N PHE A 128 18.64 -8.73 -4.74
CA PHE A 128 18.47 -7.60 -5.64
C PHE A 128 18.91 -8.01 -7.03
N TRP A 129 18.09 -7.64 -8.01
CA TRP A 129 18.46 -7.71 -9.42
C TRP A 129 18.29 -6.33 -10.01
N GLN A 130 19.40 -5.64 -10.21
CA GLN A 130 19.47 -4.31 -10.78
C GLN A 130 19.37 -4.36 -12.29
N ARG A 131 18.94 -3.24 -12.88
CA ARG A 131 18.75 -3.09 -14.33
C ARG A 131 17.86 -4.18 -14.95
N LEU A 132 16.99 -4.79 -14.16
CA LEU A 132 15.95 -5.64 -14.70
C LEU A 132 14.83 -4.76 -15.21
N HIS A 133 14.40 -5.04 -16.43
CA HIS A 133 13.21 -4.46 -16.99
C HIS A 133 12.23 -5.60 -17.30
N PRO A 134 10.91 -5.37 -17.15
CA PRO A 134 9.96 -6.21 -17.85
C PRO A 134 10.27 -6.14 -19.36
N ARG A 135 10.24 -7.28 -20.05
CA ARG A 135 10.46 -7.32 -21.50
C ARG A 135 9.38 -6.47 -22.19
N ALA A 136 9.79 -5.37 -22.81
CA ALA A 136 8.87 -4.45 -23.46
C ALA A 136 8.47 -5.01 -24.84
N TRP A 137 7.17 -5.02 -25.13
CA TRP A 137 6.62 -5.48 -26.40
C TRP A 137 5.90 -4.37 -27.15
N ARG A 138 5.90 -4.44 -28.49
CA ARG A 138 5.21 -3.48 -29.35
C ARG A 138 3.75 -3.86 -29.44
N HIS A 139 2.95 -3.21 -28.63
CA HIS A 139 1.51 -3.34 -28.57
C HIS A 139 0.96 -2.06 -27.93
N SER A 140 -0.35 -1.84 -28.02
CA SER A 140 -1.00 -0.78 -27.24
C SER A 140 -0.50 0.62 -27.63
N ALA A 141 -0.17 1.52 -26.67
CA ALA A 141 0.31 2.89 -26.95
C ALA A 141 1.63 2.95 -27.75
N TRP A 142 2.26 1.80 -27.98
CA TRP A 142 3.50 1.65 -28.75
C TRP A 142 3.29 0.90 -30.07
N SER A 143 2.04 0.65 -30.49
CA SER A 143 1.70 -0.04 -31.73
C SER A 143 2.31 0.62 -32.96
N ASP A 144 2.24 1.96 -33.00
CA ASP A 144 2.75 2.77 -34.12
C ASP A 144 4.14 3.35 -33.84
N HIS A 145 4.74 3.01 -32.69
CA HIS A 145 6.05 3.51 -32.32
C HIS A 145 7.12 2.91 -33.25
N ARG A 146 7.84 3.76 -33.97
CA ARG A 146 8.96 3.38 -34.83
C ARG A 146 10.28 3.58 -34.08
N GLY A 147 11.15 2.55 -34.07
CA GLY A 147 12.42 2.57 -33.32
C GLY A 147 12.35 1.79 -32.01
N GLN A 148 13.48 1.55 -31.34
CA GLN A 148 13.55 0.70 -30.14
C GLN A 148 12.63 1.20 -29.01
N LEU A 149 11.86 0.30 -28.39
CA LEU A 149 10.96 0.65 -27.29
C LEU A 149 11.75 1.15 -26.07
N PRO A 150 11.21 2.12 -25.32
CA PRO A 150 11.86 2.57 -24.10
C PRO A 150 11.88 1.43 -23.09
N THR A 151 13.08 0.97 -22.77
CA THR A 151 13.32 0.06 -21.67
C THR A 151 13.25 0.83 -20.36
N ILE A 152 12.25 0.54 -19.53
CA ILE A 152 12.22 1.04 -18.15
C ILE A 152 12.95 0.01 -17.29
N GLU A 153 14.26 0.20 -17.18
CA GLU A 153 15.07 -0.54 -16.24
C GLU A 153 14.67 -0.17 -14.81
N GLY A 154 14.68 -1.17 -13.93
CA GLY A 154 14.45 -1.03 -12.51
C GLY A 154 15.19 -2.10 -11.72
N THR A 155 14.90 -2.17 -10.44
CA THR A 155 15.47 -3.15 -9.51
C THR A 155 14.38 -4.04 -8.98
N LEU A 156 14.51 -5.35 -9.20
CA LEU A 156 13.68 -6.35 -8.55
C LEU A 156 14.28 -6.69 -7.18
N ILE A 157 13.44 -6.80 -6.16
CA ILE A 157 13.81 -7.08 -4.79
C ILE A 157 13.01 -8.30 -4.33
N ARG A 158 13.68 -9.33 -3.84
CA ARG A 158 13.05 -10.47 -3.18
C ARG A 158 13.41 -10.46 -1.71
N LEU A 159 12.40 -10.52 -0.85
CA LEU A 159 12.53 -10.64 0.59
C LEU A 159 12.10 -12.06 1.01
N ASP A 160 13.03 -12.81 1.57
CA ASP A 160 12.78 -14.10 2.22
C ASP A 160 13.02 -13.95 3.74
N VAL A 161 12.16 -14.59 4.52
CA VAL A 161 12.26 -14.65 5.99
C VAL A 161 12.04 -16.09 6.44
N ASP A 162 12.68 -16.49 7.53
CA ASP A 162 12.62 -17.88 8.00
C ASP A 162 11.35 -18.13 8.82
N HIS A 163 10.84 -17.13 9.55
CA HIS A 163 9.69 -17.28 10.42
C HIS A 163 8.78 -16.05 10.43
N LEU A 164 7.46 -16.25 10.29
CA LEU A 164 6.51 -15.18 10.57
C LEU A 164 6.16 -15.16 12.07
N PRO A 165 6.08 -13.99 12.73
CA PRO A 165 5.63 -13.89 14.13
C PRO A 165 4.21 -14.47 14.37
N SER A 166 3.41 -14.60 13.32
CA SER A 166 2.09 -15.23 13.36
C SER A 166 2.13 -16.77 13.37
N GLY A 167 3.30 -17.39 13.18
CA GLY A 167 3.46 -18.84 13.03
C GLY A 167 3.05 -19.39 11.65
N GLY A 168 2.69 -18.51 10.70
CA GLY A 168 2.36 -18.92 9.33
C GLY A 168 3.60 -19.22 8.48
N THR A 169 3.41 -19.94 7.38
CA THR A 169 4.47 -20.22 6.40
C THR A 169 4.93 -18.91 5.72
N PRO A 170 6.20 -18.50 5.86
CA PRO A 170 6.71 -17.32 5.19
C PRO A 170 6.76 -17.55 3.68
N LYS A 171 6.06 -16.70 2.93
CA LYS A 171 6.17 -16.66 1.47
C LYS A 171 7.15 -15.55 1.07
N PRO A 172 8.01 -15.80 0.06
CA PRO A 172 8.86 -14.76 -0.48
C PRO A 172 8.02 -13.60 -1.00
N VAL A 173 8.48 -12.39 -0.75
CA VAL A 173 7.86 -11.19 -1.30
C VAL A 173 8.73 -10.68 -2.43
N TRP A 174 8.10 -10.31 -3.54
CA TRP A 174 8.72 -9.64 -4.66
C TRP A 174 8.28 -8.17 -4.72
N LEU A 175 9.24 -7.27 -4.92
CA LEU A 175 9.04 -5.83 -5.07
C LEU A 175 9.78 -5.36 -6.32
N TRP A 176 9.24 -4.38 -7.04
CA TRP A 176 9.94 -3.71 -8.12
C TRP A 176 10.13 -2.23 -7.80
N PHE A 177 11.33 -1.72 -8.02
CA PHE A 177 11.72 -0.34 -7.80
C PHE A 177 12.20 0.29 -9.11
N SER A 178 11.74 1.50 -9.44
CA SER A 178 12.00 2.10 -10.77
C SER A 178 13.42 2.61 -10.97
N ASP A 179 14.25 2.64 -9.92
CA ASP A 179 15.67 2.99 -10.07
C ASP A 179 16.43 1.75 -10.54
N PRO A 180 17.13 1.81 -11.69
CA PRO A 180 17.92 0.69 -12.19
C PRO A 180 19.26 0.52 -11.47
N THR A 181 19.74 1.54 -10.77
CA THR A 181 21.01 1.57 -10.05
C THR A 181 20.83 2.21 -8.67
N PRO A 182 19.90 1.69 -7.84
CA PRO A 182 19.62 2.26 -6.54
C PRO A 182 20.88 2.19 -5.68
N ALA A 183 21.13 3.24 -4.90
CA ALA A 183 22.11 3.14 -3.83
C ALA A 183 21.61 2.12 -2.80
N ASP A 184 22.53 1.55 -2.00
CA ASP A 184 22.16 0.62 -0.94
C ASP A 184 21.08 1.21 -0.01
N ALA A 185 21.16 2.51 0.29
CA ALA A 185 20.16 3.23 1.09
C ALA A 185 18.76 3.26 0.46
N ASP A 186 18.67 3.34 -0.87
CA ASP A 186 17.38 3.33 -1.59
C ASP A 186 16.76 1.95 -1.56
N THR A 187 17.58 0.91 -1.76
CA THR A 187 17.12 -0.47 -1.63
C THR A 187 16.65 -0.78 -0.22
N ASP A 188 17.36 -0.29 0.80
CA ASP A 188 16.96 -0.42 2.19
C ASP A 188 15.63 0.30 2.45
N THR A 189 15.48 1.52 1.97
CA THR A 189 14.22 2.27 2.11
C THR A 189 13.05 1.52 1.46
N ALA A 190 13.23 0.94 0.28
CA ALA A 190 12.18 0.26 -0.46
C ALA A 190 11.60 -0.96 0.29
N TRP A 191 12.46 -1.84 0.82
CA TRP A 191 11.96 -3.02 1.54
C TRP A 191 11.48 -2.69 2.97
N HIS A 192 12.08 -1.71 3.64
CA HIS A 192 11.56 -1.21 4.92
C HIS A 192 10.17 -0.59 4.77
N ALA A 193 9.94 0.19 3.71
CA ALA A 193 8.62 0.73 3.40
C ALA A 193 7.59 -0.40 3.21
N PHE A 194 7.99 -1.51 2.59
CA PHE A 194 7.14 -2.69 2.46
C PHE A 194 6.84 -3.39 3.80
N LEU A 195 7.80 -3.47 4.73
CA LEU A 195 7.51 -3.96 6.08
C LEU A 195 6.49 -3.08 6.80
N ARG A 196 6.52 -1.77 6.56
CA ARG A 196 5.54 -0.82 7.10
C ARG A 196 4.17 -0.87 6.42
N ARG A 197 3.99 -1.69 5.37
CA ARG A 197 2.68 -1.81 4.68
C ARG A 197 1.57 -2.25 5.64
N PHE A 198 1.86 -3.16 6.56
CA PHE A 198 0.87 -3.64 7.53
C PHE A 198 0.51 -2.53 8.52
N ASP A 199 1.49 -1.71 8.94
CA ASP A 199 1.22 -0.54 9.78
C ASP A 199 0.26 0.43 9.06
N LEU A 200 0.49 0.69 7.77
CA LEU A 200 -0.37 1.54 6.94
C LEU A 200 -1.77 0.94 6.75
N GLU A 201 -1.88 -0.33 6.38
CA GLU A 201 -3.17 -1.01 6.17
C GLU A 201 -4.01 -1.06 7.45
N HIS A 202 -3.41 -1.43 8.58
CA HIS A 202 -4.10 -1.45 9.87
C HIS A 202 -4.49 -0.04 10.31
N THR A 203 -3.65 0.96 10.04
CA THR A 203 -3.97 2.36 10.30
C THR A 203 -5.17 2.79 9.46
N PHE A 204 -5.15 2.58 8.13
CA PHE A 204 -6.28 2.94 7.26
C PHE A 204 -7.56 2.22 7.62
N ARG A 205 -7.49 0.91 7.95
CA ARG A 205 -8.63 0.15 8.45
C ARG A 205 -9.21 0.79 9.71
N PHE A 206 -8.36 1.15 10.67
CA PHE A 206 -8.77 1.82 11.89
C PHE A 206 -9.41 3.20 11.61
N LEU A 207 -8.81 4.02 10.77
CA LEU A 207 -9.36 5.34 10.41
C LEU A 207 -10.75 5.19 9.76
N LYS A 208 -10.91 4.28 8.80
CA LYS A 208 -12.20 4.04 8.10
C LYS A 208 -13.26 3.49 9.04
N GLN A 209 -12.96 2.41 9.76
CA GLN A 209 -13.97 1.66 10.53
C GLN A 209 -14.24 2.25 11.90
N THR A 210 -13.23 2.80 12.57
CA THR A 210 -13.35 3.26 13.96
C THR A 210 -13.51 4.77 14.07
N LEU A 211 -12.72 5.54 13.30
CA LEU A 211 -12.83 7.00 13.27
C LEU A 211 -13.82 7.50 12.21
N GLY A 212 -14.35 6.61 11.38
CA GLY A 212 -15.39 6.94 10.41
C GLY A 212 -14.89 7.76 9.23
N TRP A 213 -13.63 7.58 8.81
CA TRP A 213 -13.05 8.38 7.72
C TRP A 213 -13.91 8.40 6.45
N THR A 214 -14.56 7.27 6.11
CA THR A 214 -15.46 7.15 4.94
C THR A 214 -16.94 7.24 5.29
N ARG A 215 -17.29 7.54 6.54
CA ARG A 215 -18.68 7.61 7.01
C ARG A 215 -19.46 8.83 6.47
N PRO A 216 -18.90 10.05 6.44
CA PRO A 216 -19.64 11.19 5.89
C PRO A 216 -19.70 11.15 4.36
N ARG A 217 -20.87 11.46 3.79
CA ARG A 217 -21.10 11.56 2.34
C ARG A 217 -20.72 12.95 1.83
N LEU A 218 -19.43 13.26 1.88
CA LEU A 218 -18.89 14.56 1.49
C LEU A 218 -18.96 14.73 -0.03
N ARG A 219 -19.52 15.86 -0.49
CA ARG A 219 -19.70 16.15 -1.92
C ARG A 219 -18.65 17.09 -2.49
N GLU A 220 -17.89 17.75 -1.63
CA GLU A 220 -16.87 18.73 -2.01
C GLU A 220 -15.47 18.28 -1.59
N PRO A 221 -14.44 18.44 -2.45
CA PRO A 221 -13.08 18.05 -2.10
C PRO A 221 -12.54 18.78 -0.86
N ALA A 222 -12.83 20.07 -0.70
CA ALA A 222 -12.37 20.83 0.45
C ALA A 222 -12.99 20.33 1.77
N ALA A 223 -14.21 19.78 1.73
CA ALA A 223 -14.83 19.15 2.87
C ALA A 223 -14.15 17.80 3.20
N ALA A 224 -13.77 17.02 2.17
CA ALA A 224 -13.01 15.79 2.33
C ALA A 224 -11.62 16.04 2.95
N ASP A 225 -10.93 17.11 2.53
CA ASP A 225 -9.64 17.51 3.09
C ASP A 225 -9.77 17.87 4.57
N ARG A 226 -10.73 18.74 4.92
CA ARG A 226 -11.00 19.11 6.33
C ARG A 226 -11.36 17.89 7.19
N TRP A 227 -12.21 17.01 6.68
CA TRP A 227 -12.58 15.79 7.39
C TRP A 227 -11.38 14.87 7.61
N THR A 228 -10.52 14.73 6.61
CA THR A 228 -9.28 13.95 6.72
C THR A 228 -8.36 14.55 7.78
N CYS A 229 -8.19 15.87 7.82
CA CYS A 229 -7.42 16.55 8.87
C CYS A 229 -7.99 16.28 10.28
N LEU A 230 -9.31 16.29 10.45
CA LEU A 230 -9.94 15.97 11.74
C LEU A 230 -9.73 14.51 12.15
N VAL A 231 -9.81 13.57 11.20
CA VAL A 231 -9.55 12.15 11.42
C VAL A 231 -8.08 11.93 11.83
N LEU A 232 -7.14 12.60 11.17
CA LEU A 232 -5.71 12.55 11.50
C LEU A 232 -5.45 13.16 12.88
N ALA A 233 -6.04 14.32 13.20
CA ALA A 233 -5.93 14.95 14.51
C ALA A 233 -6.46 14.03 15.63
N ALA A 234 -7.63 13.39 15.42
CA ALA A 234 -8.18 12.42 16.35
C ALA A 234 -7.27 11.19 16.52
N HIS A 235 -6.70 10.66 15.44
CA HIS A 235 -5.74 9.56 15.52
C HIS A 235 -4.49 9.96 16.34
N THR A 236 -3.94 11.15 16.09
CA THR A 236 -2.80 11.69 16.83
C THR A 236 -3.13 11.87 18.30
N GLN A 237 -4.31 12.40 18.64
CA GLN A 237 -4.75 12.51 20.04
C GLN A 237 -4.81 11.15 20.74
N LEU A 238 -5.29 10.10 20.07
CA LEU A 238 -5.28 8.74 20.63
C LEU A 238 -3.86 8.20 20.82
N ARG A 239 -2.91 8.55 19.95
CA ARG A 239 -1.50 8.17 20.13
C ARG A 239 -0.87 8.90 21.32
N LEU A 240 -1.13 10.20 21.46
CA LEU A 240 -0.59 11.04 22.53
C LEU A 240 -1.22 10.72 23.90
N ALA A 241 -2.49 10.33 23.93
CA ALA A 241 -3.18 9.96 25.16
C ALA A 241 -2.86 8.53 25.64
N ARG A 242 -2.05 7.78 24.88
CA ARG A 242 -1.65 6.41 25.22
C ARG A 242 -1.18 6.23 26.67
N PRO A 243 -0.16 6.97 27.18
CA PRO A 243 0.32 6.80 28.55
C PRO A 243 -0.70 7.22 29.61
N LEU A 244 -1.73 7.98 29.22
CA LEU A 244 -2.78 8.48 30.12
C LEU A 244 -4.00 7.56 30.16
N SER A 245 -4.06 6.53 29.30
CA SER A 245 -5.23 5.69 29.13
C SER A 245 -5.13 4.40 29.91
N ALA A 246 -6.15 4.10 30.71
CA ALA A 246 -6.31 2.78 31.30
C ALA A 246 -6.62 1.73 30.20
N ASP A 247 -6.03 0.54 30.30
CA ASP A 247 -6.31 -0.59 29.42
C ASP A 247 -7.69 -1.21 29.75
N LEU A 248 -8.76 -0.55 29.29
CA LEU A 248 -10.15 -1.06 29.37
C LEU A 248 -10.34 -2.21 28.36
N ARG A 249 -9.62 -3.30 28.61
CA ARG A 249 -9.59 -4.52 27.81
C ARG A 249 -10.87 -5.33 27.98
N ARG A 250 -11.25 -6.07 26.95
CA ARG A 250 -12.30 -7.08 27.03
C ARG A 250 -11.76 -8.34 27.74
N PRO A 251 -12.63 -9.20 28.29
CA PRO A 251 -12.19 -10.37 29.08
C PRO A 251 -11.19 -11.28 28.34
N TRP A 252 -11.35 -11.44 27.02
CA TRP A 252 -10.50 -12.28 26.17
C TRP A 252 -9.25 -11.57 25.62
N GLU A 253 -9.09 -10.28 25.86
CA GLU A 253 -7.95 -9.52 25.37
C GLU A 253 -6.77 -9.62 26.36
N ARG A 254 -5.58 -9.99 25.85
CA ARG A 254 -4.36 -10.06 26.66
C ARG A 254 -4.01 -8.68 27.24
N PRO A 255 -3.53 -8.57 28.50
CA PRO A 255 -3.02 -7.32 29.04
C PRO A 255 -1.90 -6.75 28.18
N GLN A 256 -1.86 -5.43 28.02
CA GLN A 256 -0.76 -4.74 27.36
C GLN A 256 -0.23 -3.62 28.26
N PRO A 257 1.09 -3.40 28.29
CA PRO A 257 1.63 -2.28 29.04
C PRO A 257 1.25 -0.95 28.35
N PRO A 258 1.17 0.17 29.10
CA PRO A 258 0.63 1.44 28.60
C PRO A 258 1.27 1.89 27.27
N GLU A 259 2.59 1.74 27.13
CA GLU A 259 3.37 2.13 25.96
C GLU A 259 3.07 1.30 24.70
N ARG A 260 2.41 0.14 24.85
CA ARG A 260 2.01 -0.75 23.75
C ARG A 260 0.52 -0.69 23.41
N LEU A 261 -0.29 0.10 24.12
CA LEU A 261 -1.73 0.18 23.85
C LEU A 261 -2.01 0.64 22.41
N THR A 262 -2.83 -0.14 21.70
CA THR A 262 -3.28 0.23 20.35
C THR A 262 -4.25 1.42 20.40
N PRO A 263 -4.37 2.21 19.32
CA PRO A 263 -5.34 3.32 19.26
C PRO A 263 -6.77 2.89 19.59
N THR A 264 -7.16 1.66 19.25
CA THR A 264 -8.46 1.08 19.62
C THR A 264 -8.62 0.95 21.14
N ARG A 265 -7.59 0.45 21.84
CA ARG A 265 -7.63 0.32 23.31
C ARG A 265 -7.65 1.67 23.99
N VAL A 266 -6.79 2.59 23.55
CA VAL A 266 -6.75 3.97 24.07
C VAL A 266 -8.11 4.65 23.89
N ARG A 267 -8.75 4.50 22.73
CA ARG A 267 -10.09 5.08 22.47
C ARG A 267 -11.14 4.62 23.47
N ARG A 268 -11.10 3.37 23.95
CA ARG A 268 -12.06 2.87 24.94
C ARG A 268 -11.88 3.57 26.29
N GLY A 269 -10.63 3.75 26.73
CA GLY A 269 -10.30 4.48 27.95
C GLY A 269 -10.35 6.00 27.82
N PHE A 270 -10.31 6.55 26.60
CA PHE A 270 -10.18 7.98 26.34
C PHE A 270 -11.27 8.83 26.99
N ARG A 271 -12.51 8.32 27.10
CA ARG A 271 -13.61 9.03 27.77
C ARG A 271 -13.31 9.33 29.24
N ASN A 272 -12.53 8.48 29.92
CA ASN A 272 -12.15 8.65 31.32
C ASN A 272 -11.01 9.65 31.50
N ILE A 273 -10.24 9.91 30.44
CA ILE A 273 -9.19 10.95 30.41
C ILE A 273 -9.84 12.32 30.17
N ARG A 274 -10.88 12.38 29.33
CA ARG A 274 -11.57 13.64 29.00
C ARG A 274 -12.14 14.35 30.23
N THR A 275 -12.54 13.62 31.26
CA THR A 275 -13.09 14.20 32.50
C THR A 275 -12.05 14.93 33.35
N THR A 276 -10.76 14.60 33.19
CA THR A 276 -9.67 15.21 33.95
C THR A 276 -8.81 16.16 33.13
N LEU A 277 -9.00 16.20 31.80
CA LEU A 277 -8.33 17.16 30.94
C LEU A 277 -8.92 18.56 31.13
N PRO A 278 -8.10 19.58 31.43
CA PRO A 278 -8.56 20.96 31.45
C PRO A 278 -9.12 21.33 30.08
N CYS A 279 -10.29 21.97 30.03
CA CYS A 279 -10.88 22.44 28.78
C CYS A 279 -10.08 23.68 28.32
N PRO A 280 -9.28 23.60 27.24
CA PRO A 280 -8.40 24.70 26.85
C PRO A 280 -9.17 25.87 26.20
N THR A 281 -10.46 25.70 25.95
CA THR A 281 -11.33 26.69 25.31
C THR A 281 -12.52 27.00 26.21
N ALA A 282 -12.75 28.29 26.45
CA ALA A 282 -13.99 28.75 27.06
C ALA A 282 -15.15 28.56 26.06
N VAL A 283 -16.37 28.35 26.59
CA VAL A 283 -17.59 28.38 25.78
C VAL A 283 -17.62 29.69 24.99
N ALA A 284 -17.83 29.59 23.67
CA ALA A 284 -17.93 30.77 22.82
C ALA A 284 -19.01 31.71 23.37
N ARG A 285 -18.66 32.96 23.66
CA ARG A 285 -19.65 33.96 24.08
C ARG A 285 -20.59 34.22 22.90
N PRO A 286 -21.92 34.18 23.09
CA PRO A 286 -22.85 34.57 22.05
C PRO A 286 -22.52 36.00 21.59
N SER A 287 -22.33 36.20 20.29
CA SER A 287 -22.07 37.53 19.71
C SER A 287 -23.33 38.40 19.65
N ARG A 288 -24.50 37.86 20.02
CA ARG A 288 -25.77 38.56 20.08
C ARG A 288 -26.43 38.33 21.45
N PRO A 289 -26.97 39.36 22.11
CA PRO A 289 -27.84 39.19 23.26
C PRO A 289 -29.01 38.25 22.90
N GLY A 290 -29.37 37.34 23.79
CA GLY A 290 -30.59 36.56 23.64
C GLY A 290 -31.83 37.46 23.61
N PRO A 291 -32.93 37.04 22.96
CA PRO A 291 -34.16 37.82 22.89
C PRO A 291 -34.77 37.90 24.30
N GLY A 292 -34.43 38.95 25.05
CA GLY A 292 -34.87 39.10 26.44
C GLY A 292 -34.09 40.09 27.30
N ARG A 293 -33.39 41.05 26.70
CA ARG A 293 -32.90 42.27 27.38
C ARG A 293 -32.99 43.45 26.43
#